data_AF-A0AAN9VSI3-F1
#
_entry.id   AF-A0AAN9VSI3-F1
#
_cell.length_a   1.000
_cell.length_b   1.000
_cell.length_c   1.000
_cell.angle_alpha   90.00
_cell.angle_beta   90.00
_cell.angle_gamma   90.00
#
_symmetry.space_group_name_H-M   'P 1'
#
loop_
_entity.id
_entity.type
_entity.pdbx_description
1 polymer ?
#
loop_
_entity_poly.entity_id
_entity_poly.type
_entity_poly.pdbx_seq_one_letter_code
_entity_poly.pdbx_strand_id
1 'polypeptide(L)'
;MDLARCLAPLLLALACLLVAQPGAEALRCWVCSSSTDVRCRDPFNRTHLSDVDCERARAVAGYGDRAYCQKTVTSINGGEQKVLRKCVFSREALDGRCFDQPQSSDFLTVEHCSTCDDADGCNAAPGPAPAALSAAAALALSAAALAAARLLR
;
A
#
# COMPACT_ATOMS: atom_id res chain seq x y z
N MET A 1 -54.35 -3.52 -17.05
CA MET A 1 -52.98 -3.15 -16.61
C MET A 1 -52.18 -4.43 -16.54
N ASP A 2 -51.36 -4.69 -17.55
CA ASP A 2 -50.72 -6.00 -17.74
C ASP A 2 -49.68 -6.23 -16.64
N LEU A 3 -49.91 -7.23 -15.79
CA LEU A 3 -49.02 -7.63 -14.70
C LEU A 3 -47.56 -7.81 -15.18
N ALA A 4 -47.37 -8.24 -16.43
CA ALA A 4 -46.07 -8.39 -17.10
C ALA A 4 -45.34 -7.04 -17.33
N ARG A 5 -46.05 -5.93 -17.56
CA ARG A 5 -45.45 -4.59 -17.73
C ARG A 5 -44.92 -4.01 -16.42
N CYS A 6 -45.47 -4.42 -15.27
CA CYS A 6 -44.95 -4.04 -13.95
C CYS A 6 -43.79 -4.93 -13.48
N LEU A 7 -43.77 -6.21 -13.88
CA LEU A 7 -42.74 -7.17 -13.45
C LEU A 7 -41.41 -7.03 -14.20
N ALA A 8 -41.45 -6.61 -15.48
CA ALA A 8 -40.25 -6.43 -16.29
C ALA A 8 -39.19 -5.46 -15.69
N PRO A 9 -39.53 -4.24 -15.22
CA PRO A 9 -38.54 -3.35 -14.62
C PRO A 9 -38.01 -3.88 -13.27
N LEU A 10 -38.83 -4.62 -12.52
CA LEU A 10 -38.42 -5.23 -11.25
C LEU A 10 -37.40 -6.37 -11.48
N LEU A 11 -37.66 -7.23 -12.47
CA LEU A 11 -36.75 -8.30 -12.87
C LEU A 11 -35.43 -7.74 -13.44
N LEU A 12 -35.49 -6.66 -14.21
CA LEU A 12 -34.31 -5.98 -14.74
C LEU A 12 -33.48 -5.31 -13.64
N ALA A 13 -34.13 -4.64 -12.68
CA ALA A 13 -33.46 -4.04 -11.53
C ALA A 13 -32.78 -5.11 -10.66
N LEU A 14 -33.44 -6.24 -10.43
CA LEU A 14 -32.87 -7.38 -9.68
C LEU A 14 -31.67 -7.98 -10.42
N ALA A 15 -31.75 -8.13 -11.74
CA ALA A 15 -30.63 -8.57 -12.57
C ALA A 15 -29.44 -7.59 -12.48
N CYS A 16 -29.68 -6.28 -12.52
CA CYS A 16 -28.63 -5.28 -12.35
C CYS A 16 -27.96 -5.35 -10.97
N LEU A 17 -28.72 -5.57 -9.88
CA LEU A 17 -28.15 -5.75 -8.53
C LEU A 17 -27.30 -7.02 -8.41
N LEU A 18 -27.66 -8.09 -9.11
CA LEU A 18 -26.91 -9.35 -9.10
C LEU A 18 -25.58 -9.24 -9.88
N VAL A 19 -25.51 -8.37 -10.90
CA VAL A 19 -24.28 -8.15 -11.69
C VAL A 19 -23.39 -7.08 -11.05
N ALA A 20 -23.96 -6.11 -10.35
CA ALA A 20 -23.24 -5.03 -9.68
C ALA A 20 -22.71 -5.41 -8.29
N GLN A 21 -22.33 -6.67 -8.07
CA GLN A 21 -21.57 -7.00 -6.87
C GLN A 21 -20.20 -6.31 -7.00
N PRO A 22 -19.78 -5.46 -6.04
CA PRO A 22 -18.39 -5.06 -6.00
C PRO A 22 -17.57 -6.36 -5.90
N GLY A 23 -16.73 -6.60 -6.90
CA GLY A 23 -15.80 -7.71 -6.83
C GLY A 23 -15.04 -7.60 -5.52
N ALA A 24 -14.99 -8.68 -4.74
CA ALA A 24 -14.07 -8.76 -3.62
C ALA A 24 -12.66 -8.88 -4.22
N GLU A 25 -12.11 -7.76 -4.70
CA GLU A 25 -10.71 -7.72 -5.06
C GLU A 25 -9.91 -7.86 -3.77
N ALA A 26 -9.16 -8.95 -3.70
CA ALA A 26 -8.24 -9.19 -2.61
C ALA A 26 -7.07 -8.22 -2.75
N LEU A 27 -6.66 -7.62 -1.62
CA LEU A 27 -5.51 -6.71 -1.56
C LEU A 27 -4.29 -7.37 -2.21
N ARG A 28 -3.65 -6.64 -3.12
CA ARG A 28 -2.43 -7.09 -3.80
C ARG A 28 -1.21 -6.37 -3.25
N CYS A 29 -0.16 -7.11 -2.90
CA CYS A 29 1.06 -6.54 -2.33
C CYS A 29 2.30 -6.98 -3.07
N TRP A 30 3.34 -6.14 -3.03
CA TRP A 30 4.67 -6.59 -3.43
C TRP A 30 5.21 -7.58 -2.41
N VAL A 31 5.73 -8.72 -2.89
CA VAL A 31 6.37 -9.73 -2.05
C VAL A 31 7.77 -10.01 -2.60
N CYS A 32 8.78 -9.47 -1.92
CA CYS A 32 10.17 -9.57 -2.35
C CYS A 32 11.14 -9.32 -1.21
N SER A 33 12.39 -9.74 -1.38
CA SER A 33 13.50 -9.45 -0.48
C SER A 33 14.67 -8.89 -1.27
N SER A 34 15.27 -7.79 -0.79
CA SER A 34 16.45 -7.22 -1.43
C SER A 34 17.75 -8.01 -1.22
N SER A 35 17.69 -9.05 -0.39
CA SER A 35 18.77 -10.02 -0.23
C SER A 35 18.83 -10.99 -1.42
N THR A 36 17.70 -11.26 -2.08
CA THR A 36 17.62 -12.19 -3.21
C THR A 36 17.38 -11.46 -4.54
N ASP A 37 16.69 -10.32 -4.52
CA ASP A 37 16.42 -9.52 -5.72
C ASP A 37 16.71 -8.04 -5.46
N VAL A 38 17.78 -7.53 -6.06
CA VAL A 38 18.24 -6.13 -5.90
C VAL A 38 17.17 -5.10 -6.29
N ARG A 39 16.21 -5.47 -7.14
CA ARG A 39 15.10 -4.59 -7.55
C ARG A 39 14.14 -4.27 -6.40
N CYS A 40 14.14 -5.11 -5.37
CA CYS A 40 13.38 -4.90 -4.14
C CYS A 40 13.98 -3.82 -3.23
N ARG A 41 15.17 -3.26 -3.51
CA ARG A 41 15.71 -2.14 -2.71
C ARG A 41 14.92 -0.86 -2.92
N ASP A 42 15.23 0.16 -2.14
CA ASP A 42 14.85 1.52 -2.48
C ASP A 42 15.99 2.19 -3.29
N PRO A 43 15.70 2.96 -4.35
CA PRO A 43 14.38 3.19 -4.93
C PRO A 43 13.79 1.91 -5.56
N PHE A 44 12.49 1.68 -5.32
CA PHE A 44 11.84 0.44 -5.67
C PHE A 44 11.65 0.27 -7.18
N ASN A 45 12.26 -0.78 -7.75
CA ASN A 45 12.15 -1.12 -9.15
C ASN A 45 11.12 -2.25 -9.34
N ARG A 46 9.95 -1.90 -9.87
CA ARG A 46 8.84 -2.82 -10.09
C ARG A 46 8.96 -3.60 -11.41
N THR A 47 9.95 -3.28 -12.24
CA THR A 47 10.08 -3.87 -13.57
C THR A 47 10.34 -5.38 -13.46
N HIS A 48 9.38 -6.16 -13.98
CA HIS A 48 9.33 -7.61 -13.92
C HIS A 48 9.22 -8.22 -12.51
N LEU A 49 8.84 -7.43 -11.50
CA LEU A 49 8.28 -8.00 -10.27
C LEU A 49 6.78 -8.16 -10.49
N SER A 50 6.19 -9.21 -9.92
CA SER A 50 4.75 -9.38 -9.85
C SER A 50 4.29 -9.16 -8.42
N ASP A 51 3.23 -8.39 -8.27
CA ASP A 51 2.48 -8.34 -7.04
C ASP A 51 1.72 -9.65 -6.83
N VAL A 52 1.37 -9.94 -5.58
CA VAL A 52 0.61 -11.14 -5.24
C VAL A 52 -0.71 -10.74 -4.62
N ASP A 53 -1.75 -11.47 -4.99
CA ASP A 53 -3.03 -11.48 -4.30
C ASP A 53 -2.85 -12.10 -2.90
N CYS A 54 -3.01 -11.29 -1.86
CA CYS A 54 -2.77 -11.74 -0.49
C CYS A 54 -3.79 -12.79 -0.04
N GLU A 55 -5.06 -12.74 -0.45
CA GLU A 55 -6.04 -13.75 -0.04
C GLU A 55 -5.70 -15.12 -0.65
N ARG A 56 -5.12 -15.17 -1.84
CA ARG A 56 -4.57 -16.44 -2.39
C ARG A 56 -3.35 -16.93 -1.61
N ALA A 57 -2.52 -16.03 -1.09
CA ALA A 57 -1.37 -16.37 -0.26
C ALA A 57 -1.78 -16.82 1.17
N ARG A 58 -2.98 -16.44 1.62
CA ARG A 58 -3.50 -16.70 2.97
C ARG A 58 -3.64 -18.17 3.32
N ALA A 59 -3.94 -19.01 2.31
CA ALA A 59 -4.04 -20.47 2.47
C ALA A 59 -2.76 -21.11 3.02
N VAL A 60 -1.61 -20.41 2.91
CA VAL A 60 -0.30 -20.87 3.38
C VAL A 60 0.09 -20.21 4.73
N ALA A 61 -0.46 -19.04 5.05
CA ALA A 61 0.04 -18.19 6.14
C ALA A 61 -0.58 -18.47 7.52
N GLY A 62 -1.87 -18.78 7.61
CA GLY A 62 -2.56 -19.07 8.88
C GLY A 62 -2.64 -17.88 9.87
N TYR A 63 -3.85 -17.63 10.38
CA TYR A 63 -4.26 -16.58 11.34
C TYR A 63 -4.33 -15.13 10.83
N GLY A 64 -5.45 -14.46 11.16
CA GLY A 64 -5.82 -13.09 10.74
C GLY A 64 -7.03 -13.09 9.81
N ASP A 65 -7.90 -12.09 9.90
CA ASP A 65 -9.05 -11.89 9.00
C ASP A 65 -8.86 -10.79 7.97
N ARG A 66 -7.95 -9.84 8.25
CA ARG A 66 -7.60 -8.75 7.36
C ARG A 66 -6.16 -8.86 6.85
N ALA A 67 -5.98 -8.66 5.55
CA ALA A 67 -4.68 -8.60 4.89
C ALA A 67 -4.09 -7.17 4.91
N TYR A 68 -2.77 -7.07 5.03
CA TYR A 68 -2.02 -5.82 4.91
C TYR A 68 -0.76 -6.05 4.08
N CYS A 69 -0.34 -5.02 3.34
CA CYS A 69 1.00 -4.97 2.78
C CYS A 69 1.98 -4.46 3.85
N GLN A 70 3.01 -5.23 4.17
CA GLN A 70 4.09 -4.79 5.06
C GLN A 70 5.35 -4.45 4.27
N LYS A 71 6.03 -3.38 4.66
CA LYS A 71 7.41 -3.07 4.28
C LYS A 71 8.27 -2.98 5.53
N THR A 72 9.43 -3.62 5.49
CA THR A 72 10.45 -3.55 6.53
C THR A 72 11.78 -3.21 5.90
N VAL A 73 12.48 -2.22 6.45
CA VAL A 73 13.84 -1.84 6.11
C VAL A 73 14.71 -2.08 7.34
N THR A 74 15.73 -2.90 7.18
CA THR A 74 16.72 -3.17 8.23
C THR A 74 18.12 -2.91 7.70
N SER A 75 19.06 -2.59 8.57
CA SER A 75 20.49 -2.59 8.24
C SER A 75 21.24 -3.51 9.18
N ILE A 76 22.31 -4.13 8.66
CA ILE A 76 23.20 -4.98 9.45
C ILE A 76 24.46 -4.20 9.78
N ASN A 77 24.79 -4.06 11.06
CA ASN A 77 25.95 -3.30 11.57
C ASN A 77 26.00 -1.85 11.02
N GLY A 78 24.86 -1.20 10.81
CA GLY A 78 24.78 0.14 10.20
C GLY A 78 25.27 0.21 8.75
N GLY A 79 25.46 -0.94 8.10
CA GLY A 79 25.92 -1.06 6.73
C GLY A 79 24.77 -1.09 5.73
N GLU A 80 24.71 -2.16 4.95
CA GLU A 80 23.76 -2.26 3.85
C GLU A 80 22.30 -2.43 4.31
N GLN A 81 21.40 -1.63 3.73
CA GLN A 81 19.96 -1.75 3.92
C GLN A 81 19.39 -2.97 3.18
N LYS A 82 18.63 -3.78 3.92
CA LYS A 82 17.80 -4.86 3.42
C LYS A 82 16.34 -4.43 3.49
N VAL A 83 15.61 -4.67 2.40
CA VAL A 83 14.20 -4.35 2.27
C VAL A 83 13.44 -5.66 2.09
N LEU A 84 12.44 -5.87 2.94
CA LEU A 84 11.51 -6.99 2.86
C LEU A 84 10.10 -6.44 2.67
N ARG A 85 9.40 -6.97 1.67
CA ARG A 85 7.98 -6.69 1.42
C ARG A 85 7.21 -8.01 1.48
N LYS A 86 6.10 -8.03 2.20
CA LYS A 86 5.27 -9.24 2.37
C LYS A 86 3.79 -8.90 2.61
N CYS A 87 2.90 -9.84 2.30
CA CYS A 87 1.55 -9.86 2.88
C CYS A 87 1.65 -10.27 4.36
N VAL A 88 0.87 -9.63 5.23
CA VAL A 88 0.65 -10.05 6.61
C VAL A 88 -0.84 -10.05 6.91
N PHE A 89 -1.25 -10.84 7.90
CA PHE A 89 -2.66 -10.97 8.27
C PHE A 89 -2.81 -10.71 9.77
N SER A 90 -3.77 -9.88 10.14
CA SER A 90 -4.07 -9.56 11.53
C SER A 90 -5.57 -9.60 11.78
N ARG A 91 -5.97 -9.89 13.02
CA ARG A 91 -7.34 -9.70 13.50
C ARG A 91 -7.58 -8.26 13.97
N GLU A 92 -6.50 -7.58 14.32
CA GLU A 92 -6.52 -6.22 14.83
C GLU A 92 -6.14 -5.25 13.73
N ALA A 93 -6.66 -4.02 13.84
CA ALA A 93 -6.21 -2.89 13.05
C ALA A 93 -4.72 -2.63 13.35
N LEU A 94 -3.88 -2.69 12.32
CA LEU A 94 -2.46 -2.42 12.50
C LEU A 94 -2.14 -0.91 12.49
N ASP A 95 -2.98 -0.08 11.88
CA ASP A 95 -2.84 1.39 11.81
C ASP A 95 -1.41 1.84 11.41
N GLY A 96 -0.82 1.14 10.45
CA GLY A 96 0.54 1.41 9.99
C GLY A 96 1.65 0.75 10.81
N ARG A 97 1.35 0.07 11.92
CA ARG A 97 2.32 -0.71 12.71
C ARG A 97 2.63 -2.03 12.02
N CYS A 98 3.82 -2.57 12.26
CA CYS A 98 4.15 -3.90 11.76
C CYS A 98 3.45 -5.00 12.54
N PHE A 99 3.05 -6.07 11.83
CA PHE A 99 2.45 -7.25 12.44
C PHE A 99 3.48 -7.97 13.31
N ASP A 100 4.61 -8.35 12.72
CA ASP A 100 5.78 -8.79 13.46
C ASP A 100 6.67 -7.58 13.66
N GLN A 101 6.59 -6.94 14.84
CA GLN A 101 7.46 -5.80 15.14
C GLN A 101 8.91 -6.30 15.26
N PRO A 102 9.77 -6.09 14.24
CA PRO A 102 11.12 -6.58 14.31
C PRO A 102 11.85 -5.76 15.37
N GLN A 103 12.61 -6.42 16.24
CA GLN A 103 13.39 -5.76 17.27
C GLN A 103 14.80 -5.52 16.76
N SER A 104 15.32 -4.31 17.00
CA SER A 104 16.73 -4.04 16.78
C SER A 104 17.59 -4.83 17.78
N SER A 105 18.74 -5.29 17.34
CA SER A 105 19.79 -5.92 18.13
C SER A 105 21.13 -5.22 17.89
N ASP A 106 22.19 -5.65 18.57
CA ASP A 106 23.55 -5.09 18.41
C ASP A 106 24.03 -5.07 16.95
N PHE A 107 23.54 -5.99 16.12
CA PHE A 107 23.95 -6.16 14.73
C PHE A 107 22.83 -5.89 13.72
N LEU A 108 21.57 -5.73 14.14
CA LEU A 108 20.43 -5.51 13.26
C LEU A 108 19.69 -4.24 13.70
N THR A 109 19.62 -3.24 12.84
CA THR A 109 18.83 -2.03 13.09
C THR A 109 17.58 -2.05 12.24
N VAL A 110 16.40 -1.88 12.85
CA VAL A 110 15.15 -1.66 12.12
C VAL A 110 14.99 -0.17 11.85
N GLU A 111 15.18 0.23 10.60
CA GLU A 111 15.14 1.63 10.19
C GLU A 111 13.73 2.07 9.83
N HIS A 112 12.94 1.16 9.26
CA HIS A 112 11.56 1.42 8.92
C HIS A 112 10.73 0.15 8.97
N CYS A 113 9.53 0.24 9.52
CA CYS A 113 8.57 -0.83 9.47
C CYS A 113 7.17 -0.22 9.41
N SER A 114 6.42 -0.51 8.35
CA SER A 114 5.05 -0.03 8.19
C SER A 114 4.14 -1.03 7.50
N THR A 115 2.85 -0.89 7.75
CA THR A 115 1.77 -1.61 7.05
C THR A 115 0.81 -0.64 6.37
N CYS A 116 0.11 -1.12 5.34
CA CYS A 116 -0.94 -0.40 4.65
C CYS A 116 -1.95 -1.37 4.04
N ASP A 117 -3.21 -0.96 3.96
CA ASP A 117 -4.35 -1.70 3.40
C ASP A 117 -5.28 -0.78 2.59
N ASP A 118 -4.80 0.41 2.20
CA ASP A 118 -5.58 1.47 1.54
C ASP A 118 -5.56 1.37 0.01
N ALA A 119 -4.55 0.71 -0.58
CA ALA A 119 -4.43 0.49 -2.02
C ALA A 119 -3.52 -0.69 -2.37
N ASP A 120 -3.74 -1.26 -3.54
CA ASP A 120 -2.85 -2.27 -4.10
C ASP A 120 -1.42 -1.74 -4.26
N GLY A 121 -0.46 -2.55 -3.83
CA GLY A 121 0.96 -2.25 -3.92
C GLY A 121 1.38 -1.04 -3.08
N CYS A 122 0.61 -0.63 -2.07
CA CYS A 122 0.93 0.52 -1.20
C CYS A 122 2.32 0.40 -0.53
N ASN A 123 2.80 -0.82 -0.29
CA ASN A 123 4.16 -1.07 0.22
C ASN A 123 5.29 -0.83 -0.80
N ALA A 124 4.98 -0.34 -2.00
CA ALA A 124 5.95 0.18 -2.97
C ALA A 124 6.58 1.51 -2.53
N ALA A 125 5.91 2.28 -1.66
CA ALA A 125 6.35 3.60 -1.26
C ALA A 125 7.79 3.57 -0.69
N PRO A 126 8.63 4.57 -1.02
CA PRO A 126 9.87 4.79 -0.27
C PRO A 126 9.54 4.89 1.22
N GLY A 127 10.42 4.40 2.09
CA GLY A 127 10.30 4.75 3.51
C GLY A 127 10.23 6.28 3.66
N PRO A 128 9.66 6.81 4.76
CA PRO A 128 9.51 8.25 4.92
C PRO A 128 10.87 8.92 4.70
N ALA A 129 11.00 9.62 3.58
CA ALA A 129 12.12 10.53 3.38
C ALA A 129 12.01 11.62 4.46
N PRO A 130 13.11 12.16 4.97
CA PRO A 130 13.04 13.34 5.83
C PRO A 130 12.23 14.40 5.10
N ALA A 131 11.15 14.88 5.74
CA ALA A 131 10.11 15.76 5.20
C ALA A 131 10.60 17.16 4.75
N ALA A 132 11.91 17.36 4.61
CA ALA A 132 12.55 18.64 4.36
C ALA A 132 12.33 19.16 2.92
N LEU A 133 11.95 18.31 1.96
CA LEU A 133 11.90 18.70 0.54
C LEU A 133 10.52 19.15 0.05
N SER A 134 9.42 18.72 0.68
CA SER A 134 8.05 19.05 0.23
C SER A 134 7.56 20.43 0.69
N ALA A 135 8.08 20.97 1.79
CA ALA A 135 7.71 22.30 2.28
C ALA A 135 8.26 23.44 1.39
N ALA A 136 9.45 23.27 0.80
CA ALA A 136 10.09 24.31 0.00
C ALA A 136 9.32 24.64 -1.29
N ALA A 137 8.71 23.64 -1.93
CA ALA A 137 7.95 23.85 -3.17
C ALA A 137 6.65 24.65 -2.95
N ALA A 138 5.94 24.38 -1.86
CA ALA A 138 4.68 25.06 -1.53
C ALA A 138 4.90 26.56 -1.18
N LEU A 139 6.00 26.90 -0.50
CA LEU A 139 6.36 28.29 -0.21
C LEU A 139 6.81 29.07 -1.46
N ALA A 140 7.51 28.42 -2.41
CA ALA A 140 7.92 29.08 -3.64
C ALA A 140 6.72 29.43 -4.56
N LEU A 141 5.74 28.53 -4.66
CA LEU A 141 4.52 28.73 -5.46
C LEU A 141 3.63 29.87 -4.91
N SER A 142 3.50 29.94 -3.58
CA SER A 142 2.73 31.01 -2.92
C SER A 142 3.42 32.37 -3.02
N ALA A 143 4.75 32.43 -2.91
CA ALA A 143 5.50 33.67 -3.11
C ALA A 143 5.42 34.18 -4.56
N ALA A 144 5.51 33.28 -5.55
CA ALA A 144 5.39 33.62 -6.97
C ALA A 144 3.98 34.12 -7.33
N ALA A 145 2.93 33.49 -6.79
CA ALA A 145 1.54 33.92 -6.98
C ALA A 145 1.29 35.32 -6.39
N LEU A 146 1.84 35.60 -5.20
CA LEU A 146 1.71 36.91 -4.55
C LEU A 146 2.46 38.02 -5.32
N ALA A 147 3.62 37.70 -5.90
CA ALA A 147 4.39 38.64 -6.72
C ALA A 147 3.67 38.97 -8.04
N ALA A 148 3.12 37.96 -8.71
CA ALA A 148 2.35 38.15 -9.95
C ALA A 148 1.09 39.02 -9.73
N ALA A 149 0.37 38.81 -8.63
CA ALA A 149 -0.82 39.59 -8.29
C ALA A 149 -0.53 41.07 -8.00
N ARG A 150 0.69 41.42 -7.59
CA ARG A 150 1.11 42.82 -7.34
C ARG A 150 1.54 43.56 -8.61
N LEU A 151 1.95 42.85 -9.66
CA LEU A 151 2.35 43.43 -10.95
C LEU A 151 1.15 43.69 -11.89
N LEU A 152 -0.02 43.13 -11.56
CA LEU A 152 -1.28 43.27 -12.30
C LEU A 152 -2.21 44.36 -11.73
N ARG A 153 -1.73 45.15 -10.76
CA ARG A 153 -2.38 46.35 -10.21
C ARG A 153 -1.55 47.57 -10.51
#